data_AF-A0A920SRQ4-F1
#
_entry.id   AF-A0A920SRQ4-F1
#
_cell.length_a   1.000
_cell.length_b   1.000
_cell.length_c   1.000
_cell.angle_alpha   90.00
_cell.angle_beta   90.00
_cell.angle_gamma   90.00
#
_symmetry.space_group_name_H-M   'P 1'
#
loop_
_entity.id
_entity.type
_entity.pdbx_description
1 polymer ?
#
loop_
_entity_poly.entity_id
_entity_poly.type
_entity_poly.pdbx_seq_one_letter_code
_entity_poly.pdbx_strand_id
1 'polypeptide(L)'
;MLLLATRTSTWIREGLIPSALRNTDLRIREGKPVISPFLFAVLFWRPVALEKARNPTRRLSGPELIRRSALRLFERAGKPVAIPRRVSTVMIEIWEMQARLSARRPRTIRRLMENRRFRAGYDFLLLLADAGEADRFVVKWWEKIQTVDSDECQKMIRALGPKKGVAAESHGPAAIP
;
A
#
# COMPACT_ATOMS: atom_id res chain seq x y z
N MET A 1 39.56 14.10 -4.37
CA MET A 1 38.78 15.34 -4.22
C MET A 1 37.56 15.24 -5.13
N LEU A 2 36.42 14.88 -4.52
CA LEU A 2 35.01 14.93 -4.94
C LEU A 2 34.64 14.88 -6.43
N LEU A 3 33.94 13.82 -6.87
CA LEU A 3 32.70 13.85 -7.69
C LEU A 3 32.26 12.45 -8.16
N LEU A 4 31.94 11.52 -7.25
CA LEU A 4 31.19 10.29 -7.59
C LEU A 4 30.20 9.93 -6.49
N ALA A 5 29.41 10.91 -6.02
CA ALA A 5 28.27 10.66 -5.16
C ALA A 5 27.00 11.15 -5.87
N THR A 6 25.98 10.27 -5.88
CA THR A 6 24.56 10.53 -6.18
C THR A 6 24.06 10.38 -7.62
N ARG A 7 24.26 9.20 -8.22
CA ARG A 7 23.36 8.69 -9.29
C ARG A 7 22.14 7.97 -8.71
N THR A 8 21.53 8.57 -7.70
CA THR A 8 20.35 8.04 -7.00
C THR A 8 19.48 9.24 -6.66
N SER A 9 18.40 9.49 -7.42
CA SER A 9 17.16 10.18 -6.99
C SER A 9 16.38 10.96 -8.08
N THR A 10 16.55 10.73 -9.38
CA THR A 10 15.61 11.31 -10.36
C THR A 10 14.22 10.68 -10.30
N TRP A 11 14.14 9.38 -10.02
CA TRP A 11 12.86 8.65 -9.93
C TRP A 11 11.95 9.07 -8.76
N ILE A 12 12.50 9.79 -7.76
CA ILE A 12 11.77 10.21 -6.56
C ILE A 12 10.87 11.44 -6.82
N ARG A 13 11.00 12.13 -7.98
CA ARG A 13 10.49 13.51 -8.12
C ARG A 13 9.25 13.73 -8.99
N GLU A 14 8.78 12.74 -9.74
CA GLU A 14 7.73 12.99 -10.74
C GLU A 14 6.30 12.68 -10.25
N GLY A 15 6.14 12.18 -9.02
CA GLY A 15 4.83 11.91 -8.41
C GLY A 15 4.14 10.65 -8.93
N LEU A 16 3.06 10.25 -8.26
CA LEU A 16 2.39 8.96 -8.47
C LEU A 16 1.93 8.73 -9.92
N ILE A 17 1.28 9.73 -10.53
CA ILE A 17 0.68 9.60 -11.87
C ILE A 17 1.76 9.47 -12.96
N PRO A 18 2.75 10.36 -13.09
CA PRO A 18 3.81 10.19 -14.08
C PRO A 18 4.60 8.89 -13.91
N SER A 19 4.86 8.46 -12.68
CA SER A 19 5.52 7.16 -12.43
C SER A 19 4.69 5.97 -12.93
N ALA A 20 3.38 5.97 -12.70
CA ALA A 20 2.50 4.92 -13.21
C ALA A 20 2.42 4.91 -14.75
N LEU A 21 2.37 6.09 -15.38
CA LEU A 21 2.33 6.23 -16.84
C LEU A 21 3.63 5.73 -17.47
N ARG A 22 4.80 6.10 -16.94
CA ARG A 22 6.09 5.55 -17.44
C ARG A 22 6.21 4.05 -17.29
N ASN A 23 5.75 3.49 -16.16
CA ASN A 23 5.74 2.04 -15.98
C ASN A 23 4.81 1.37 -17.01
N THR A 24 3.65 1.97 -17.26
CA THR A 24 2.71 1.53 -18.29
C THR A 24 3.36 1.53 -19.68
N ASP A 25 4.04 2.61 -20.05
CA ASP A 25 4.77 2.71 -21.32
C ASP A 25 5.84 1.62 -21.46
N LEU A 26 6.63 1.39 -20.41
CA LEU A 26 7.65 0.34 -20.40
C LEU A 26 7.03 -1.04 -20.61
N ARG A 27 5.94 -1.35 -19.90
CA ARG A 27 5.26 -2.64 -20.05
C ARG A 27 4.73 -2.85 -21.46
N ILE A 28 4.16 -1.83 -22.07
CA ILE A 28 3.67 -1.89 -23.46
C ILE A 28 4.84 -2.16 -24.42
N ARG A 29 5.97 -1.46 -24.25
CA ARG A 29 7.19 -1.69 -25.06
C ARG A 29 7.74 -3.11 -24.91
N GLU A 30 7.64 -3.68 -23.71
CA GLU A 30 8.07 -5.05 -23.41
C GLU A 30 7.02 -6.13 -23.78
N GLY A 31 5.90 -5.75 -24.39
CA GLY A 31 4.81 -6.69 -24.72
C GLY A 31 4.08 -7.27 -23.51
N LYS A 32 4.26 -6.68 -22.32
CA LYS A 32 3.61 -7.13 -21.09
C LYS A 32 2.19 -6.56 -21.01
N PRO A 33 1.21 -7.33 -20.52
CA PRO A 33 -0.16 -6.85 -20.39
C PRO A 33 -0.26 -5.72 -19.36
N VAL A 34 -1.16 -4.77 -19.62
CA VAL A 34 -1.56 -3.69 -18.71
C VAL A 34 -3.06 -3.78 -18.50
N ILE A 35 -3.51 -3.68 -17.25
CA ILE A 35 -4.94 -3.73 -16.92
C ILE A 35 -5.48 -2.32 -16.67
N SER A 36 -6.53 -1.95 -17.40
CA SER A 36 -7.20 -0.65 -17.28
C SER A 36 -7.59 -0.26 -15.84
N PRO A 37 -8.14 -1.17 -14.99
CA PRO A 37 -8.48 -0.81 -13.61
C PRO A 37 -7.29 -0.33 -12.77
N PHE A 38 -6.08 -0.82 -13.05
CA PHE A 38 -4.89 -0.40 -12.30
C PHE A 38 -4.55 1.06 -12.59
N LEU A 39 -4.57 1.47 -13.86
CA LEU A 39 -4.31 2.86 -14.23
C LEU A 39 -5.36 3.80 -13.63
N PHE A 40 -6.64 3.44 -13.70
CA PHE A 40 -7.69 4.23 -13.04
C PHE A 40 -7.51 4.26 -11.51
N ALA A 41 -7.09 3.16 -10.88
CA ALA A 41 -6.82 3.14 -9.44
C ALA A 41 -5.75 4.17 -9.05
N VAL A 42 -4.73 4.37 -9.88
CA VAL A 42 -3.68 5.38 -9.68
C VAL A 42 -4.27 6.79 -9.78
N LEU A 43 -5.01 7.08 -10.85
CA LEU A 43 -5.60 8.40 -11.10
C LEU A 43 -6.53 8.86 -9.97
N PHE A 44 -7.32 7.93 -9.42
CA PHE A 44 -8.31 8.24 -8.38
C PHE A 44 -7.80 8.08 -6.94
N TRP A 45 -6.54 7.67 -6.75
CA TRP A 45 -5.99 7.41 -5.42
C TRP A 45 -6.07 8.61 -4.48
N ARG A 46 -5.53 9.76 -4.90
CA ARG A 46 -5.50 10.98 -4.09
C ARG A 46 -6.91 11.51 -3.78
N PRO A 47 -7.85 11.57 -4.75
CA PRO A 47 -9.25 11.88 -4.45
C PRO A 47 -9.87 10.97 -3.38
N VAL A 48 -9.66 9.65 -3.46
CA VAL A 48 -10.17 8.70 -2.44
C VAL A 48 -9.51 8.91 -1.09
N ALA A 49 -8.19 9.14 -1.06
CA ALA A 49 -7.46 9.41 0.17
C ALA A 49 -7.95 10.69 0.87
N LEU A 50 -8.24 11.74 0.09
CA LEU A 50 -8.83 12.99 0.60
C LEU A 50 -10.25 12.79 1.13
N GLU A 51 -11.10 12.05 0.41
CA GLU A 51 -12.47 11.73 0.85
C GLU A 51 -12.47 10.90 2.15
N LYS A 52 -11.50 9.99 2.30
CA LYS A 52 -11.25 9.25 3.53
C LYS A 52 -10.80 10.16 4.68
N ALA A 53 -9.89 11.09 4.41
CA ALA A 53 -9.37 12.03 5.42
C ALA A 53 -10.46 13.01 5.92
N ARG A 54 -11.38 13.41 5.04
CA ARG A 54 -12.52 14.28 5.38
C ARG A 54 -13.60 13.59 6.21
N ASN A 55 -13.71 12.27 6.11
CA ASN A 55 -14.78 11.49 6.76
C ASN A 55 -14.20 10.33 7.60
N PRO A 56 -13.34 10.62 8.60
CA PRO A 56 -12.77 9.57 9.43
C PRO A 56 -13.89 8.89 10.24
N THR A 57 -13.88 7.56 10.30
CA THR A 57 -14.85 6.80 11.10
C THR A 57 -14.13 5.75 11.93
N ARG A 58 -14.12 5.91 13.26
CA ARG A 58 -13.45 4.98 14.19
C ARG A 58 -14.06 3.57 14.24
N ARG A 59 -15.32 3.41 13.81
CA ARG A 59 -16.03 2.12 13.81
C ARG A 59 -15.69 1.22 12.61
N LEU A 60 -15.10 1.76 11.55
CA LEU A 60 -14.83 1.01 10.32
C LEU A 60 -13.40 0.50 10.28
N SER A 61 -13.22 -0.71 9.74
CA SER A 61 -11.88 -1.20 9.41
C SER A 61 -11.25 -0.34 8.30
N GLY A 62 -9.91 -0.33 8.21
CA GLY A 62 -9.19 0.41 7.16
C GLY A 62 -9.69 0.14 5.74
N PRO A 63 -9.85 -1.13 5.32
CA PRO A 63 -10.43 -1.48 4.03
C PRO A 63 -11.87 -0.94 3.85
N GLU A 64 -12.72 -1.11 4.85
CA GLU A 64 -14.12 -0.67 4.77
C GLU A 64 -14.24 0.85 4.65
N LEU A 65 -13.40 1.58 5.39
CA LEU A 65 -13.34 3.03 5.28
C LEU A 65 -12.90 3.49 3.88
N ILE A 66 -11.95 2.80 3.25
CA ILE A 66 -11.51 3.07 1.87
C ILE A 66 -12.67 2.81 0.90
N ARG A 67 -13.35 1.66 0.99
CA ARG A 67 -14.52 1.34 0.15
C ARG A 67 -15.57 2.42 0.24
N ARG A 68 -15.99 2.77 1.47
CA ARG A 68 -17.03 3.77 1.69
C ARG A 68 -16.65 5.15 1.14
N SER A 69 -15.37 5.52 1.24
CA SER A 69 -14.87 6.78 0.69
C SER A 69 -14.86 6.77 -0.84
N ALA A 70 -14.48 5.66 -1.47
CA ALA A 70 -14.57 5.51 -2.91
C ALA A 70 -16.01 5.61 -3.42
N LEU A 71 -16.97 4.95 -2.76
CA LEU A 71 -18.38 5.01 -3.15
C LEU A 71 -18.92 6.45 -3.06
N ARG A 72 -18.66 7.17 -1.97
CA ARG A 72 -19.04 8.59 -1.85
C ARG A 72 -18.40 9.46 -2.92
N LEU A 73 -17.12 9.23 -3.24
CA LEU A 73 -16.44 9.95 -4.31
C LEU A 73 -17.16 9.73 -5.65
N PHE A 74 -17.49 8.48 -5.98
CA PHE A 74 -18.18 8.15 -7.23
C PHE A 74 -19.61 8.71 -7.28
N GLU A 75 -20.33 8.72 -6.17
CA GLU A 75 -21.65 9.36 -6.08
C GLU A 75 -21.57 10.87 -6.30
N ARG A 76 -20.58 11.55 -5.68
CA ARG A 76 -20.39 13.00 -5.78
C ARG A 76 -19.85 13.47 -7.12
N ALA A 77 -19.03 12.66 -7.78
CA ALA A 77 -18.38 13.04 -9.04
C ALA A 77 -19.39 13.28 -10.18
N GLY A 78 -20.67 12.90 -10.04
CA GLY A 78 -21.64 12.92 -11.13
C GLY A 78 -21.25 11.91 -12.22
N LYS A 79 -21.85 11.99 -13.41
CA LYS A 79 -21.49 11.13 -14.57
C LYS A 79 -20.50 11.82 -15.54
N PRO A 80 -19.24 12.17 -15.20
CA PRO A 80 -18.34 12.75 -16.19
C PRO A 80 -17.66 11.68 -17.07
N VAL A 81 -17.50 10.44 -16.56
CA VAL A 81 -17.02 9.27 -17.31
C VAL A 81 -17.71 8.01 -16.79
N ALA A 82 -18.34 7.24 -17.67
CA ALA A 82 -18.97 5.98 -17.30
C ALA A 82 -17.90 4.90 -17.03
N ILE A 83 -17.33 4.88 -15.82
CA ILE A 83 -16.47 3.77 -15.38
C ILE A 83 -17.36 2.53 -15.20
N PRO A 84 -17.16 1.44 -15.97
CA PRO A 84 -17.96 0.24 -15.80
C PRO A 84 -17.82 -0.32 -14.38
N ARG A 85 -18.91 -0.84 -13.80
CA ARG A 85 -18.90 -1.40 -12.43
C ARG A 85 -17.77 -2.41 -12.20
N ARG A 86 -17.49 -3.28 -13.19
CA ARG A 86 -16.38 -4.24 -13.13
C ARG A 86 -15.00 -3.59 -12.95
N VAL A 87 -14.79 -2.40 -13.50
CA VAL A 87 -13.53 -1.65 -13.40
C VAL A 87 -13.42 -1.01 -12.01
N SER A 88 -14.47 -0.31 -11.57
CA SER A 88 -14.48 0.34 -10.25
C SER A 88 -14.41 -0.66 -9.09
N THR A 89 -15.02 -1.84 -9.23
CA THR A 89 -14.85 -2.93 -8.25
C THR A 89 -13.38 -3.31 -8.09
N VAL A 90 -12.65 -3.49 -9.18
CA VAL A 90 -11.22 -3.85 -9.11
C VAL A 90 -10.38 -2.71 -8.53
N MET A 91 -10.68 -1.46 -8.87
CA MET A 91 -10.02 -0.28 -8.27
C MET A 91 -10.17 -0.28 -6.75
N ILE A 92 -11.40 -0.46 -6.25
CA ILE A 92 -11.69 -0.53 -4.82
C ILE A 92 -10.94 -1.69 -4.15
N GLU A 93 -10.91 -2.88 -4.77
CA GLU A 93 -10.14 -4.00 -4.24
C GLU A 93 -8.64 -3.68 -4.12
N ILE A 94 -8.04 -3.02 -5.11
CA ILE A 94 -6.62 -2.58 -5.08
C ILE A 94 -6.38 -1.58 -3.95
N TRP A 95 -7.26 -0.60 -3.77
CA TRP A 95 -7.12 0.40 -2.70
C TRP A 95 -7.26 -0.20 -1.32
N GLU A 96 -8.18 -1.14 -1.14
CA GLU A 96 -8.31 -1.83 0.14
C GLU A 96 -7.12 -2.72 0.45
N MET A 97 -6.48 -3.30 -0.57
CA MET A 97 -5.23 -4.00 -0.39
C MET A 97 -4.19 -3.08 0.26
N GLN A 98 -4.19 -1.76 -0.02
CA GLN A 98 -3.26 -0.84 0.64
C GLN A 98 -3.45 -0.82 2.16
N ALA A 99 -4.69 -0.78 2.65
CA ALA A 99 -4.94 -0.86 4.10
C ALA A 99 -4.51 -2.22 4.69
N ARG A 100 -4.67 -3.32 3.95
CA ARG A 100 -4.29 -4.67 4.42
C ARG A 100 -2.77 -4.86 4.42
N LEU A 101 -2.10 -4.44 3.34
CA LEU A 101 -0.65 -4.52 3.16
C LEU A 101 0.09 -3.62 4.15
N SER A 102 -0.43 -2.42 4.44
CA SER A 102 0.17 -1.55 5.47
C SER A 102 0.00 -2.11 6.88
N ALA A 103 -1.18 -2.67 7.19
CA ALA A 103 -1.46 -3.16 8.54
C ALA A 103 -0.68 -4.43 8.92
N ARG A 104 -0.27 -5.25 7.93
CA ARG A 104 0.50 -6.50 8.12
C ARG A 104 0.02 -7.34 9.30
N ARG A 105 -1.28 -7.59 9.40
CA ARG A 105 -1.84 -8.37 10.52
C ARG A 105 -1.38 -9.83 10.41
N PRO A 106 -0.66 -10.39 11.41
CA PRO A 106 0.02 -11.69 11.29
C PRO A 106 -0.90 -12.82 10.81
N ARG A 107 -2.10 -12.92 11.40
CA ARG A 107 -3.09 -13.97 11.09
C ARG A 107 -3.63 -13.93 9.65
N THR A 108 -3.42 -12.82 8.94
CA THR A 108 -3.97 -12.60 7.59
C THR A 108 -2.94 -12.71 6.48
N ILE A 109 -1.64 -12.74 6.80
CA ILE A 109 -0.56 -12.61 5.81
C ILE A 109 -0.63 -13.70 4.73
N ARG A 110 -0.72 -14.98 5.10
CA ARG A 110 -0.76 -16.09 4.13
C ARG A 110 -1.96 -15.96 3.18
N ARG A 111 -3.16 -15.75 3.74
CA ARG A 111 -4.38 -15.49 2.97
C ARG A 111 -4.29 -14.23 2.09
N LEU A 112 -3.53 -13.22 2.51
CA LEU A 112 -3.31 -12.03 1.69
C LEU A 112 -2.46 -12.32 0.47
N MET A 113 -1.41 -13.15 0.60
CA MET A 113 -0.56 -13.55 -0.53
C MET A 113 -1.33 -14.39 -1.56
N GLU A 114 -2.29 -15.21 -1.11
CA GLU A 114 -3.17 -16.02 -1.96
C GLU A 114 -4.29 -15.19 -2.63
N ASN A 115 -4.48 -13.94 -2.24
CA ASN A 115 -5.55 -13.12 -2.80
C ASN A 115 -5.30 -12.83 -4.28
N ARG A 116 -6.33 -13.01 -5.14
CA ARG A 116 -6.28 -12.70 -6.59
C ARG A 116 -5.81 -11.28 -6.94
N ARG A 117 -5.88 -10.34 -5.98
CA ARG A 117 -5.44 -8.94 -6.11
C ARG A 117 -4.14 -8.64 -5.40
N PHE A 118 -3.47 -9.63 -4.82
CA PHE A 118 -2.20 -9.42 -4.13
C PHE A 118 -1.17 -8.75 -5.03
N ARG A 119 -0.92 -9.30 -6.23
CA ARG A 119 0.06 -8.73 -7.17
C ARG A 119 -0.26 -7.27 -7.51
N ALA A 120 -1.49 -6.98 -7.93
CA ALA A 120 -1.92 -5.61 -8.24
C ALA A 120 -1.84 -4.69 -7.01
N GLY A 121 -2.18 -5.17 -5.81
CA GLY A 121 -2.05 -4.43 -4.57
C GLY A 121 -0.60 -4.12 -4.20
N TYR A 122 0.31 -5.09 -4.39
CA TYR A 122 1.74 -4.93 -4.14
C TYR A 122 2.40 -4.00 -5.16
N ASP A 123 2.07 -4.14 -6.46
CA ASP A 123 2.54 -3.23 -7.51
C ASP A 123 2.12 -1.79 -7.23
N PHE A 124 0.88 -1.61 -6.76
CA PHE A 124 0.38 -0.30 -6.35
C PHE A 124 1.15 0.25 -5.14
N LEU A 125 1.41 -0.59 -4.14
CA LEU A 125 2.19 -0.21 -2.96
C LEU A 125 3.62 0.21 -3.33
N LEU A 126 4.26 -0.50 -4.27
CA LEU A 126 5.58 -0.15 -4.80
C LEU A 126 5.55 1.24 -5.46
N LEU A 127 4.56 1.50 -6.33
CA LEU A 127 4.38 2.82 -6.93
C LEU A 127 4.16 3.92 -5.89
N LEU A 128 3.36 3.66 -4.85
CA LEU A 128 3.18 4.61 -3.74
C LEU A 128 4.51 4.90 -3.05
N ALA A 129 5.32 3.88 -2.75
CA ALA A 129 6.60 4.07 -2.07
C ALA A 129 7.62 4.81 -2.95
N ASP A 130 7.59 4.58 -4.26
CA ASP A 130 8.41 5.32 -5.23
C ASP A 130 7.99 6.78 -5.34
N ALA A 131 6.70 7.06 -5.22
CA ALA A 131 6.15 8.41 -5.12
C ALA A 131 6.28 9.05 -3.71
N GLY A 132 6.85 8.34 -2.73
CA GLY A 132 6.98 8.82 -1.35
C GLY A 132 5.67 8.81 -0.53
N GLU A 133 4.61 8.17 -1.04
CA GLU A 133 3.29 8.05 -0.41
C GLU A 133 3.11 6.76 0.42
N ALA A 134 4.12 5.89 0.48
CA ALA A 134 4.13 4.68 1.32
C ALA A 134 5.53 4.37 1.88
N ASP A 135 5.56 3.61 2.99
CA ASP A 135 6.79 3.21 3.67
C ASP A 135 7.54 2.12 2.87
N ARG A 136 8.76 2.43 2.44
CA ARG A 136 9.66 1.50 1.73
C ARG A 136 9.99 0.26 2.56
N PHE A 137 9.99 0.33 3.89
CA PHE A 137 10.19 -0.84 4.75
C PHE A 137 9.06 -1.86 4.58
N VAL A 138 7.80 -1.39 4.47
CA VAL A 138 6.64 -2.25 4.22
C VAL A 138 6.78 -2.94 2.86
N VAL A 139 7.20 -2.21 1.82
CA VAL A 139 7.45 -2.77 0.48
C VAL A 139 8.49 -3.89 0.52
N LYS A 140 9.67 -3.60 1.07
CA LYS A 140 10.76 -4.60 1.19
C LYS A 140 10.35 -5.82 2.00
N TRP A 141 9.54 -5.64 3.03
CA TRP A 141 9.03 -6.74 3.82
C TRP A 141 8.13 -7.68 2.99
N TRP A 142 7.20 -7.10 2.22
CA TRP A 142 6.35 -7.87 1.31
C TRP A 142 7.15 -8.49 0.17
N GLU A 143 8.17 -7.83 -0.33
CA GLU A 143 9.10 -8.39 -1.32
C GLU A 143 9.78 -9.65 -0.81
N LYS A 144 10.39 -9.58 0.39
CA LYS A 144 11.12 -10.70 0.99
C LYS A 144 10.20 -11.89 1.30
N ILE A 145 9.03 -11.67 1.89
CA ILE A 145 8.19 -12.78 2.35
C ILE A 145 7.66 -13.65 1.19
N GLN A 146 7.62 -13.12 -0.03
CA GLN A 146 7.18 -13.85 -1.22
C GLN A 146 8.19 -14.91 -1.70
N THR A 147 9.47 -14.80 -1.32
CA THR A 147 10.56 -15.61 -1.89
C THR A 147 11.25 -16.52 -0.87
N VAL A 148 10.91 -16.38 0.41
CA VAL A 148 11.51 -17.20 1.49
C VAL A 148 10.79 -18.53 1.63
N ASP A 149 11.47 -19.51 2.24
CA ASP A 149 10.89 -20.80 2.59
C ASP A 149 9.78 -20.68 3.67
N SER A 150 9.10 -21.80 3.94
CA SER A 150 7.99 -21.83 4.89
C SER A 150 8.39 -21.47 6.33
N ASP A 151 9.61 -21.82 6.75
CA ASP A 151 10.10 -21.61 8.10
C ASP A 151 10.46 -20.14 8.34
N GLU A 152 11.19 -19.54 7.41
CA GLU A 152 11.52 -18.11 7.44
C GLU A 152 10.25 -17.26 7.25
N CYS A 153 9.31 -17.67 6.39
CA CYS A 153 7.99 -17.03 6.28
C CYS A 153 7.27 -17.01 7.64
N GLN A 154 7.28 -18.14 8.35
CA GLN A 154 6.66 -18.24 9.68
C GLN A 154 7.38 -17.36 10.71
N LYS A 155 8.71 -17.28 10.69
CA LYS A 155 9.50 -16.39 11.54
C LYS A 155 9.16 -14.92 11.28
N MET A 156 9.11 -14.51 10.02
CA MET A 156 8.73 -13.15 9.61
C MET A 156 7.32 -12.77 10.08
N ILE A 157 6.35 -13.68 9.98
CA ILE A 157 4.99 -13.45 10.47
C ILE A 157 4.95 -13.35 12.00
N ARG A 158 5.68 -14.21 12.72
CA ARG A 158 5.76 -14.18 14.19
C ARG A 158 6.38 -12.87 14.68
N ALA A 159 7.37 -12.33 13.98
CA ALA A 159 8.03 -11.07 14.31
C ALA A 159 7.10 -9.83 14.24
N LEU A 160 5.96 -9.93 13.54
CA LEU A 160 4.92 -8.89 13.51
C LEU A 160 3.94 -8.96 14.70
N GLY A 161 3.97 -10.05 15.48
CA GLY A 161 3.13 -10.20 16.67
C GLY A 161 3.51 -9.22 17.78
N PRO A 162 2.69 -9.08 18.84
CA PRO A 162 3.05 -8.24 19.98
C PRO A 162 4.40 -8.69 20.53
N LYS A 163 5.38 -7.77 20.55
CA LYS A 163 6.62 -8.00 21.29
C LYS A 163 6.20 -8.24 22.74
N LYS A 164 6.45 -9.45 23.28
CA LYS A 164 6.39 -9.65 24.74
C LYS A 164 7.25 -8.55 25.35
N GLY A 165 6.64 -7.68 26.16
CA GLY A 165 7.38 -6.65 26.85
C GLY A 165 8.50 -7.31 27.63
N VAL A 166 9.74 -6.88 27.38
CA VAL A 166 10.79 -7.00 28.37
C VAL A 166 10.25 -6.24 29.57
N ALA A 167 9.96 -6.97 30.66
CA ALA A 167 9.48 -6.38 31.90
C ALA A 167 10.43 -5.23 32.27
N ALA A 168 9.88 -4.03 32.37
CA ALA A 168 10.60 -2.92 32.97
C ALA A 168 10.93 -3.33 34.41
N GLU A 169 12.20 -3.64 34.67
CA GLU A 169 12.72 -3.74 36.03
C GLU A 169 12.36 -2.44 36.75
N SER A 170 11.49 -2.59 37.74
CA SER A 170 11.07 -1.55 38.66
C SER A 170 12.28 -1.07 39.47
N HIS A 171 12.98 -0.05 38.98
CA HIS A 171 13.73 0.84 39.85
C HIS A 171 12.71 1.77 40.52
N GLY A 172 12.36 1.45 41.77
CA GLY A 172 11.55 2.31 42.62
C GLY A 172 12.19 3.71 42.77
N PRO A 173 11.39 4.75 43.02
CA PRO A 173 11.92 6.09 43.12
C PRO A 173 12.81 6.20 44.37
N ALA A 174 14.09 6.52 44.16
CA ALA A 174 14.94 7.05 45.21
C ALA A 174 14.35 8.40 45.64
N ALA A 175 13.88 8.45 46.89
CA ALA A 175 13.55 9.70 47.56
C ALA A 175 14.81 10.56 47.66
N ILE A 176 14.67 11.86 47.40
CA ILE A 176 15.73 12.86 47.59
C ILE A 176 15.06 14.09 48.26
N PRO A 177 15.73 14.71 49.26
CA PRO A 177 15.16 15.47 50.38
C PRO A 177 14.43 16.78 50.05
#